data_AF-A0A372LKP1-F1
#
_entry.id   AF-A0A372LKP1-F1
#
_cell.length_a   1.000
_cell.length_b   1.000
_cell.length_c   1.000
_cell.angle_alpha   90.00
_cell.angle_beta   90.00
_cell.angle_gamma   90.00
#
_symmetry.space_group_name_H-M   'P 1'
#
loop_
_entity.id
_entity.type
_entity.pdbx_description
1 polymer ?
#
loop_
_entity_poly.entity_id
_entity_poly.type
_entity_poly.pdbx_seq_one_letter_code
_entity_poly.pdbx_strand_id
1 'polypeptide(L)'
;MDFFQSQESLSAFEWILRAVVAFIFLVIVAKVLGQRAISQLRLLDFVIALVIGNIIAHPLSDEQLGLKGSVITTTVLVCLYLAGIFMILKWPWFRRQVTHPPITIVQNGEILYKGLKKARISLDVLLEELREKAVKDVKTVALAVWEADGRISFFLDPKYEPITPAILQMETEPFDLPRTIIKEGKINYEELQQTKRDEAWVTTRLERLYQIEVKNVLLATLNAKDNLKVFLYK
;
A
#
# COMPACT_ATOMS: atom_id res chain seq x y z
N MET A 1 38.51 9.64 16.87
CA MET A 1 37.65 8.52 17.32
C MET A 1 36.93 8.00 16.10
N ASP A 2 37.32 6.82 15.62
CA ASP A 2 36.79 6.23 14.39
C ASP A 2 35.52 5.44 14.74
N PHE A 3 34.44 6.18 14.97
CA PHE A 3 33.16 5.68 15.50
C PHE A 3 32.52 4.55 14.65
N PHE A 4 32.90 4.45 13.38
CA PHE A 4 32.47 3.41 12.45
C PHE A 4 33.21 2.07 12.58
N GLN A 5 34.29 2.01 13.35
CA GLN A 5 35.08 0.79 13.58
C GLN A 5 34.66 0.08 14.87
N SER A 6 35.02 -1.20 14.97
CA SER A 6 34.93 -1.99 16.20
C SER A 6 35.76 -1.36 17.31
N GLN A 7 35.22 -1.25 18.52
CA GLN A 7 35.95 -0.75 19.70
C GLN A 7 35.70 -1.67 20.90
N GLU A 8 36.64 -1.71 21.85
CA GLU A 8 36.55 -2.56 23.05
C GLU A 8 35.49 -2.09 24.06
N SER A 9 35.11 -0.80 24.01
CA SER A 9 33.96 -0.27 24.73
C SER A 9 33.46 0.99 24.01
N LEU A 10 32.14 1.20 23.95
CA LEU A 10 31.55 2.41 23.39
C LEU A 10 31.02 3.33 24.49
N SER A 11 31.27 4.62 24.35
CA SER A 11 30.64 5.63 25.22
C SER A 11 29.13 5.74 24.93
N ALA A 12 28.35 6.19 25.92
CA ALA A 12 26.92 6.43 25.74
C ALA A 12 26.62 7.41 24.58
N PHE A 13 27.49 8.39 24.35
CA PHE A 13 27.38 9.33 23.24
C PHE A 13 27.55 8.65 21.88
N GLU A 14 28.51 7.72 21.75
CA GLU A 14 28.69 6.94 20.53
C GLU A 14 27.49 6.04 20.27
N TRP A 15 26.94 5.37 21.29
CA TRP A 15 25.71 4.59 21.14
C TRP A 15 24.53 5.42 20.59
N ILE A 16 24.33 6.64 21.11
CA ILE A 16 23.30 7.56 20.62
C ILE A 16 23.56 7.93 19.15
N LEU A 17 24.80 8.26 18.80
CA LEU A 17 25.16 8.60 17.43
C LEU A 17 24.92 7.42 16.47
N ARG A 18 25.15 6.18 16.92
CA ARG A 18 24.94 4.92 16.18
C ARG A 18 23.47 4.75 15.86
N ALA A 19 22.62 4.93 16.86
CA ALA A 19 21.18 4.86 16.71
C ALA A 19 20.66 5.92 15.73
N VAL A 20 21.11 7.19 15.84
CA VAL A 20 20.67 8.28 14.95
C VAL A 20 21.08 8.03 13.50
N VAL A 21 22.34 7.64 13.26
CA VAL A 21 22.84 7.36 11.91
C VAL A 21 22.11 6.14 11.29
N ALA A 22 21.95 5.07 12.06
CA ALA A 22 21.22 3.89 11.60
C ALA A 22 19.75 4.21 11.29
N PHE A 23 19.09 5.02 12.12
CA PHE A 23 17.71 5.46 11.87
C PHE A 23 17.59 6.22 10.56
N ILE A 24 18.41 7.24 10.34
CA ILE A 24 18.40 8.03 9.09
C ILE A 24 18.67 7.12 7.88
N PHE A 25 19.65 6.21 8.00
CA PHE A 25 19.96 5.24 6.96
C PHE A 25 18.76 4.34 6.63
N LEU A 26 18.10 3.77 7.65
CA LEU A 26 16.90 2.95 7.47
C LEU A 26 15.74 3.72 6.84
N VAL A 27 15.55 5.00 7.18
CA VAL A 27 14.56 5.87 6.53
C VAL A 27 14.87 6.06 5.05
N ILE A 28 16.14 6.27 4.69
CA ILE A 28 16.57 6.37 3.28
C ILE A 28 16.30 5.04 2.55
N VAL A 29 16.71 3.92 3.15
CA VAL A 29 16.48 2.57 2.59
C VAL A 29 14.98 2.33 2.38
N ALA A 30 14.14 2.61 3.37
CA ALA A 30 12.69 2.47 3.27
C ALA A 30 12.09 3.35 2.15
N LYS A 31 12.57 4.59 2.02
CA LYS A 31 12.14 5.50 0.93
C LYS A 31 12.54 4.96 -0.45
N VAL A 32 13.72 4.35 -0.57
CA VAL A 32 14.21 3.72 -1.81
C VAL A 32 13.42 2.46 -2.16
N LEU A 33 13.08 1.62 -1.18
CA LEU A 33 12.20 0.46 -1.39
C LEU A 33 10.78 0.88 -1.82
N GLY A 34 10.34 2.07 -1.42
CA GLY A 34 9.10 2.70 -1.88
C GLY A 34 7.83 2.06 -1.31
N GLN A 35 6.66 2.43 -1.87
CA GLN A 35 5.33 2.01 -1.38
C GLN A 35 5.04 0.50 -1.57
N ARG A 36 5.87 -0.23 -2.34
CA ARG A 36 5.67 -1.66 -2.59
C ARG A 36 5.74 -2.50 -1.32
N ALA A 37 6.55 -2.09 -0.33
CA ALA A 37 6.71 -2.82 0.92
C ALA A 37 5.49 -2.74 1.85
N ILE A 38 4.56 -1.78 1.71
CA ILE A 38 3.65 -1.43 2.81
C ILE A 38 2.20 -1.91 2.60
N SER A 39 1.71 -2.05 1.35
CA SER A 39 0.27 -2.33 1.14
C SER A 39 -0.06 -3.80 0.82
N GLN A 40 0.90 -4.57 0.30
CA GLN A 40 0.76 -5.97 -0.06
C GLN A 40 2.16 -6.59 -0.01
N LEU A 41 2.63 -6.96 1.18
CA LEU A 41 3.94 -7.58 1.33
C LEU A 41 4.01 -8.81 0.42
N ARG A 42 4.67 -8.67 -0.73
CA ARG A 42 5.13 -9.85 -1.46
C ARG A 42 6.10 -10.52 -0.50
N LEU A 43 6.04 -11.85 -0.41
CA LEU A 43 6.90 -12.63 0.50
C LEU A 43 8.36 -12.17 0.48
N LEU A 44 8.86 -11.80 -0.70
CA LEU A 44 10.21 -11.30 -0.92
C LEU A 44 10.47 -9.95 -0.22
N ASP A 45 9.52 -9.00 -0.26
CA ASP A 45 9.65 -7.69 0.38
C ASP A 45 9.73 -7.83 1.91
N PHE A 46 8.93 -8.75 2.47
CA PHE A 46 8.97 -9.09 3.89
C PHE A 46 10.31 -9.70 4.31
N VAL A 47 10.81 -10.69 3.55
CA VAL A 47 12.10 -11.34 3.83
C VAL A 47 13.25 -10.33 3.78
N ILE A 48 13.27 -9.43 2.79
CA ILE A 48 14.31 -8.40 2.68
C ILE A 48 14.25 -7.41 3.84
N ALA A 49 13.07 -6.95 4.24
CA ALA A 49 12.90 -6.06 5.39
C ALA A 49 13.42 -6.72 6.68
N LEU A 50 13.11 -7.99 6.91
CA LEU A 50 13.57 -8.76 8.06
C LEU A 50 15.10 -8.89 8.07
N VAL A 51 15.70 -9.24 6.94
CA VAL A 51 17.16 -9.39 6.82
C VAL A 51 17.87 -8.06 7.05
N ILE A 52 17.37 -6.96 6.48
CA ILE A 52 17.95 -5.62 6.68
C ILE A 52 17.88 -5.21 8.16
N GLY A 53 16.71 -5.42 8.80
CA GLY A 53 16.52 -5.15 10.22
C GLY A 53 17.53 -5.91 11.07
N ASN A 54 17.72 -7.20 10.78
CA ASN A 54 18.67 -8.04 11.51
C ASN A 54 20.12 -7.55 11.35
N ILE A 55 20.56 -7.26 10.12
CA ILE A 55 21.94 -6.78 9.83
C ILE A 55 22.25 -5.47 10.55
N ILE A 56 21.29 -4.55 10.64
CA ILE A 56 21.47 -3.25 11.29
C ILE A 56 21.36 -3.36 12.82
N ALA A 57 20.56 -4.30 13.35
CA ALA A 57 20.42 -4.51 14.79
C ALA A 57 21.73 -4.96 15.46
N HIS A 58 22.55 -5.76 14.77
CA HIS A 58 23.84 -6.26 15.29
C HIS A 58 24.80 -5.14 15.78
N PRO A 59 25.26 -4.19 14.94
CA PRO A 59 26.18 -3.12 15.39
C PRO A 59 25.52 -2.08 16.33
N LEU A 60 24.20 -2.14 16.48
CA LEU A 60 23.44 -1.34 17.46
C LEU A 60 23.29 -2.03 18.82
N SER A 61 23.63 -3.31 18.91
CA SER A 61 23.54 -4.10 20.15
C SER A 61 24.89 -4.61 20.63
N ASP A 62 25.87 -4.71 19.73
CA ASP A 62 27.23 -5.19 20.01
C ASP A 62 28.26 -4.09 19.68
N GLU A 63 29.03 -3.69 20.69
CA GLU A 63 30.06 -2.66 20.59
C GLU A 63 31.29 -3.10 19.78
N GLN A 64 31.56 -4.41 19.73
CA GLN A 64 32.65 -4.98 18.96
C GLN A 64 32.38 -4.96 17.46
N LEU A 65 31.13 -4.72 17.05
CA LEU A 65 30.74 -4.65 15.65
C LEU A 65 30.67 -3.20 15.18
N GLY A 66 31.42 -2.89 14.11
CA GLY A 66 31.40 -1.59 13.46
C GLY A 66 30.20 -1.42 12.52
N LEU A 67 29.60 -0.23 12.51
CA LEU A 67 28.42 0.07 11.68
C LEU A 67 28.73 0.10 10.16
N LYS A 68 30.00 0.32 9.78
CA LYS A 68 30.45 0.35 8.37
C LYS A 68 30.11 -0.95 7.62
N GLY A 69 30.38 -2.10 8.24
CA GLY A 69 30.14 -3.41 7.61
C GLY A 69 28.66 -3.62 7.32
N SER A 70 27.79 -3.36 8.30
CA SER A 70 26.34 -3.48 8.14
C SER A 70 25.80 -2.52 7.07
N VAL A 71 26.27 -1.26 7.02
CA VAL A 71 25.83 -0.31 5.98
C VAL A 71 26.23 -0.79 4.58
N ILE A 72 27.46 -1.29 4.40
CA ILE A 72 27.91 -1.83 3.10
C ILE A 72 27.05 -3.03 2.71
N THR A 73 26.90 -4.01 3.58
CA THR A 73 26.11 -5.23 3.30
C THR A 73 24.66 -4.89 3.01
N THR A 74 24.03 -4.04 3.80
CA THR A 74 22.65 -3.59 3.54
C THR A 74 22.54 -2.85 2.21
N THR A 75 23.48 -1.97 1.88
CA THR A 75 23.47 -1.24 0.60
C THR A 75 23.56 -2.19 -0.58
N VAL A 76 24.48 -3.17 -0.54
CA VAL A 76 24.61 -4.19 -1.59
C VAL A 76 23.33 -5.01 -1.71
N LEU A 77 22.74 -5.42 -0.58
CA LEU A 77 21.50 -6.20 -0.57
C LEU A 77 20.34 -5.40 -1.20
N VAL A 78 20.19 -4.12 -0.87
CA VAL A 78 19.19 -3.23 -1.47
C VAL A 78 19.43 -3.08 -2.97
N CYS A 79 20.68 -2.88 -3.41
CA CYS A 79 21.03 -2.82 -4.83
C CYS A 79 20.67 -4.12 -5.58
N LEU A 80 20.96 -5.28 -4.99
CA LEU A 80 20.60 -6.58 -5.55
C LEU A 80 19.09 -6.78 -5.61
N TYR A 81 18.36 -6.37 -4.58
CA TYR A 81 16.90 -6.41 -4.57
C TYR A 81 16.30 -5.55 -5.70
N LEU A 82 16.77 -4.30 -5.85
CA LEU A 82 16.33 -3.41 -6.92
C LEU A 82 16.68 -3.96 -8.31
N ALA A 83 17.89 -4.51 -8.47
CA ALA A 83 18.29 -5.19 -9.70
C ALA A 83 17.38 -6.39 -9.98
N GLY A 84 17.04 -7.20 -8.97
CA GLY A 84 16.11 -8.30 -9.05
C GLY A 84 14.73 -7.87 -9.56
N ILE A 85 14.18 -6.78 -9.00
CA ILE A 85 12.92 -6.20 -9.48
C ILE A 85 13.03 -5.78 -10.95
N PHE A 86 14.11 -5.08 -11.31
CA PHE A 86 14.32 -4.64 -12.68
C PHE A 86 14.39 -5.82 -13.65
N MET A 87 15.06 -6.92 -13.28
CA MET A 87 15.11 -8.16 -14.05
C MET A 87 13.72 -8.79 -14.19
N ILE A 88 12.90 -8.85 -13.14
CA ILE A 88 11.52 -9.35 -13.20
C ILE A 88 10.64 -8.52 -14.14
N LEU A 89 10.85 -7.20 -14.17
CA LEU A 89 10.10 -6.30 -15.04
C LEU A 89 10.52 -6.45 -16.50
N LYS A 90 11.83 -6.52 -16.77
CA LYS A 90 12.39 -6.55 -18.13
C LYS A 90 12.33 -7.93 -18.78
N TRP A 91 12.46 -9.02 -18.01
CA TRP A 91 12.58 -10.38 -18.55
C TRP A 91 11.42 -11.28 -18.10
N PRO A 92 10.48 -11.60 -19.00
CA PRO A 92 9.34 -12.48 -18.71
C PRO A 92 9.74 -13.88 -18.24
N TRP A 93 10.88 -14.40 -18.72
CA TRP A 93 11.41 -15.69 -18.26
C TRP A 93 11.78 -15.65 -16.77
N PHE A 94 12.50 -14.61 -16.33
CA PHE A 94 12.87 -14.45 -14.93
C PHE A 94 11.62 -14.26 -14.05
N ARG A 95 10.62 -13.52 -14.54
CA ARG A 95 9.32 -13.39 -13.88
C ARG A 95 8.63 -14.73 -13.66
N ARG A 96 8.61 -15.62 -14.67
CA ARG A 96 7.98 -16.95 -14.57
C ARG A 96 8.71 -17.89 -13.60
N GLN A 97 10.02 -17.73 -13.44
CA GLN A 97 10.79 -18.53 -12.48
C GLN A 97 10.56 -18.07 -11.04
N VAL A 98 10.45 -16.76 -10.81
CA VAL A 98 10.28 -16.17 -9.46
C VAL A 98 8.81 -16.16 -9.01
N THR A 99 7.89 -15.88 -9.92
CA THR A 99 6.45 -15.78 -9.64
C THR A 99 5.74 -16.99 -10.21
N HIS A 100 5.06 -17.76 -9.36
CA HIS A 100 4.24 -18.87 -9.82
C HIS A 100 3.06 -18.36 -10.64
N PRO A 101 2.73 -19.01 -11.77
CA PRO A 101 1.55 -18.64 -12.53
C PRO A 101 0.29 -18.91 -11.71
N PRO A 102 -0.77 -18.11 -11.91
CA PRO A 102 -2.07 -18.35 -11.29
C PRO A 102 -2.55 -19.79 -11.52
N ILE A 103 -3.19 -20.37 -10.51
CA ILE A 103 -3.71 -21.75 -10.58
C ILE A 103 -5.23 -21.68 -10.53
N THR A 104 -5.89 -22.13 -11.61
CA THR A 104 -7.35 -22.23 -11.61
C THR A 104 -7.80 -23.31 -10.61
N ILE A 105 -8.69 -22.92 -9.70
CA ILE A 105 -9.22 -23.78 -8.63
C ILE A 105 -10.74 -23.97 -8.73
N VAL A 106 -11.46 -23.05 -9.38
CA VAL A 106 -12.87 -23.20 -9.74
C VAL A 106 -13.07 -22.76 -11.18
N GLN A 107 -13.87 -23.50 -11.94
CA GLN A 107 -14.28 -23.13 -13.28
C GLN A 107 -15.75 -23.51 -13.50
N ASN A 108 -16.57 -22.57 -13.95
CA ASN A 108 -18.00 -22.75 -14.23
C ASN A 108 -18.78 -23.45 -13.11
N GLY A 109 -18.54 -23.05 -11.86
CA GLY A 109 -19.18 -23.63 -10.69
C GLY A 109 -18.70 -25.04 -10.31
N GLU A 110 -17.61 -25.50 -10.90
CA GLU A 110 -16.97 -26.79 -10.57
C GLU A 110 -15.62 -26.58 -9.89
N ILE A 111 -15.43 -27.26 -8.77
CA ILE A 111 -14.18 -27.22 -8.01
C ILE A 111 -13.16 -28.13 -8.68
N LEU A 112 -12.06 -27.55 -9.13
CA LEU A 112 -10.97 -28.26 -9.76
C LEU A 112 -10.02 -28.81 -8.68
N TYR A 113 -10.28 -30.03 -8.20
CA TYR A 113 -9.46 -30.65 -7.15
C TYR A 113 -7.97 -30.76 -7.50
N LYS A 114 -7.64 -30.95 -8.79
CA LYS A 114 -6.25 -30.90 -9.28
C LYS A 114 -5.61 -29.51 -9.07
N GLY A 115 -6.40 -28.44 -9.24
CA GLY A 115 -5.99 -27.07 -8.97
C GLY A 115 -5.69 -26.85 -7.50
N LEU A 116 -6.59 -27.28 -6.60
CA LEU A 116 -6.39 -27.21 -5.15
C LEU A 116 -5.12 -27.95 -4.71
N LYS A 117 -4.89 -29.16 -5.23
CA LYS A 117 -3.65 -29.93 -4.98
C LYS A 117 -2.39 -29.20 -5.45
N LYS A 118 -2.44 -28.58 -6.63
CA LYS A 118 -1.30 -27.81 -7.18
C LYS A 118 -1.03 -26.56 -6.34
N ALA A 119 -2.08 -25.89 -5.87
CA ALA A 119 -2.02 -24.73 -4.99
C ALA A 119 -1.67 -25.10 -3.53
N ARG A 120 -1.73 -26.39 -3.18
CA ARG A 120 -1.50 -26.93 -1.82
C ARG A 120 -2.46 -26.33 -0.78
N ILE A 121 -3.70 -26.10 -1.15
CA ILE A 121 -4.77 -25.61 -0.25
C ILE A 121 -5.86 -26.67 -0.07
N SER A 122 -6.51 -26.66 1.09
CA SER A 122 -7.69 -27.49 1.33
C SER A 122 -8.94 -26.89 0.69
N LEU A 123 -9.99 -27.70 0.59
CA LEU A 123 -11.30 -27.20 0.21
C LEU A 123 -11.82 -26.14 1.20
N ASP A 124 -11.52 -26.30 2.49
CA ASP A 124 -11.96 -25.36 3.52
C ASP A 124 -11.40 -23.96 3.32
N VAL A 125 -10.13 -23.84 2.90
CA VAL A 125 -9.51 -22.54 2.55
C VAL A 125 -10.25 -21.86 1.40
N LEU A 126 -10.60 -22.61 0.35
CA LEU A 126 -11.40 -22.07 -0.75
C LEU A 126 -12.78 -21.57 -0.26
N LEU A 127 -13.46 -22.36 0.57
CA LEU A 127 -14.79 -22.00 1.07
C LEU A 127 -14.74 -20.81 2.04
N GLU A 128 -13.68 -20.71 2.85
CA GLU A 128 -13.43 -19.59 3.74
C GLU A 128 -13.25 -18.28 2.96
N GLU A 129 -12.37 -18.28 1.96
CA GLU A 129 -12.11 -17.12 1.09
C GLU A 129 -13.38 -16.67 0.33
N LEU A 130 -14.16 -17.61 -0.20
CA LEU A 130 -15.43 -17.29 -0.84
C LEU A 130 -16.41 -16.64 0.16
N ARG A 131 -16.44 -17.13 1.39
CA ARG A 131 -17.29 -16.57 2.46
C ARG A 131 -16.85 -15.17 2.87
N GLU A 132 -15.54 -14.91 3.00
CA GLU A 132 -15.03 -13.56 3.26
C GLU A 132 -15.47 -12.55 2.20
N LYS A 133 -15.67 -13.03 0.96
CA LYS A 133 -16.13 -12.24 -0.19
C LYS A 133 -17.65 -12.27 -0.38
N ALA A 134 -18.39 -12.75 0.62
CA ALA A 134 -19.84 -12.87 0.64
C ALA A 134 -20.43 -13.77 -0.49
N VAL A 135 -19.63 -14.68 -1.05
CA VAL A 135 -20.07 -15.69 -2.01
C VAL A 135 -20.58 -16.91 -1.25
N LYS A 136 -21.88 -17.20 -1.38
CA LYS A 136 -22.55 -18.27 -0.61
C LYS A 136 -22.40 -19.66 -1.23
N ASP A 137 -22.37 -19.72 -2.56
CA ASP A 137 -22.37 -20.99 -3.30
C ASP A 137 -21.31 -20.94 -4.41
N VAL A 138 -20.44 -21.93 -4.41
CA VAL A 138 -19.39 -22.11 -5.44
C VAL A 138 -20.01 -22.23 -6.83
N LYS A 139 -21.24 -22.72 -6.97
CA LYS A 139 -21.95 -22.81 -8.26
C LYS A 139 -22.19 -21.45 -8.91
N THR A 140 -22.13 -20.37 -8.15
CA THR A 140 -22.25 -19.00 -8.67
C THR A 140 -20.95 -18.44 -9.24
N VAL A 141 -19.83 -19.15 -9.05
CA VAL A 141 -18.50 -18.71 -9.44
C VAL A 141 -18.17 -19.22 -10.85
N ALA A 142 -17.98 -18.30 -11.81
CA ALA A 142 -17.53 -18.65 -13.15
C ALA A 142 -16.05 -19.03 -13.18
N LEU A 143 -15.22 -18.34 -12.41
CA LEU A 143 -13.78 -18.58 -12.36
C LEU A 143 -13.25 -18.22 -10.97
N ALA A 144 -12.48 -19.10 -10.35
CA ALA A 144 -11.62 -18.73 -9.22
C ALA A 144 -10.20 -19.22 -9.44
N VAL A 145 -9.26 -18.37 -9.06
CA VAL A 145 -7.83 -18.52 -9.32
C VAL A 145 -7.06 -18.27 -8.04
N TRP A 146 -6.14 -19.17 -7.73
CA TRP A 146 -5.14 -19.00 -6.68
C TRP A 146 -3.97 -18.16 -7.22
N GLU A 147 -3.79 -16.97 -6.66
CA GLU A 147 -2.78 -16.00 -7.05
C GLU A 147 -1.43 -16.28 -6.38
N ALA A 148 -0.36 -15.71 -6.95
CA ALA A 148 1.00 -15.91 -6.46
C ALA A 148 1.27 -15.29 -5.07
N ASP A 149 0.43 -14.36 -4.63
CA ASP A 149 0.49 -13.75 -3.30
C ASP A 149 -0.33 -14.52 -2.25
N GLY A 150 -0.90 -15.67 -2.63
CA GLY A 150 -1.65 -16.55 -1.73
C GLY A 150 -3.10 -16.13 -1.50
N ARG A 151 -3.65 -15.23 -2.34
CA ARG A 151 -5.06 -14.85 -2.31
C ARG A 151 -5.85 -15.52 -3.42
N ILE A 152 -7.17 -15.64 -3.21
CA ILE A 152 -8.09 -16.10 -4.25
C ILE A 152 -8.72 -14.90 -4.95
N SER A 153 -8.52 -14.82 -6.26
CA SER A 153 -9.32 -13.96 -7.13
C SER A 153 -10.48 -14.76 -7.72
N PHE A 154 -11.66 -14.16 -7.85
CA PHE A 154 -12.81 -14.84 -8.42
C PHE A 154 -13.68 -13.89 -9.23
N PHE A 155 -14.43 -14.50 -10.15
CA PHE A 155 -15.43 -13.86 -10.99
C PHE A 155 -16.73 -14.65 -10.86
N LEU A 156 -17.81 -13.93 -10.58
CA LEU A 156 -19.14 -14.54 -10.57
C LEU A 156 -19.59 -14.80 -12.00
N ASP A 157 -20.46 -15.78 -12.15
CA ASP A 157 -21.21 -15.93 -13.39
C ASP A 157 -22.07 -14.67 -13.60
N PRO A 158 -22.14 -14.10 -14.82
CA PRO A 158 -22.90 -12.88 -15.11
C PRO A 158 -24.34 -12.89 -14.59
N LYS A 159 -24.99 -14.06 -14.48
CA LYS A 159 -26.35 -14.19 -13.91
C LYS A 159 -26.44 -13.88 -12.41
N TYR A 160 -25.32 -13.89 -11.69
CA TYR A 160 -25.22 -13.60 -10.26
C TYR A 160 -24.42 -12.33 -9.95
N GLU A 161 -23.92 -11.62 -10.97
CA GLU A 161 -23.27 -10.33 -10.77
C GLU A 161 -24.26 -9.26 -10.29
N PRO A 162 -23.82 -8.29 -9.48
CA PRO A 162 -24.67 -7.19 -9.06
C PRO A 162 -25.08 -6.32 -10.26
N ILE A 163 -26.33 -5.86 -10.25
CA ILE A 163 -26.86 -5.00 -11.30
C ILE A 163 -26.07 -3.69 -11.32
N THR A 164 -25.53 -3.33 -12.48
CA THR A 164 -24.87 -2.04 -12.71
C THR A 164 -25.83 -1.08 -13.43
N PRO A 165 -25.68 0.25 -13.26
CA PRO A 165 -26.48 1.23 -14.01
C PRO A 165 -26.43 1.02 -15.53
N ALA A 166 -25.29 0.53 -16.06
CA ALA A 166 -25.12 0.23 -17.48
C ALA A 166 -26.05 -0.90 -17.97
N ILE A 167 -26.29 -1.93 -17.15
CA ILE A 167 -27.23 -3.03 -17.49
C ILE A 167 -28.67 -2.49 -17.60
N LEU A 168 -29.03 -1.54 -16.74
CA LEU A 168 -30.34 -0.90 -16.74
C LEU A 168 -30.47 0.26 -17.73
N GLN A 169 -29.42 0.56 -18.51
CA GLN A 169 -29.35 1.73 -19.40
C GLN A 169 -29.70 3.04 -18.66
N MET A 170 -29.35 3.13 -17.38
CA MET A 170 -29.56 4.33 -16.60
C MET A 170 -28.52 5.38 -16.97
N GLU A 171 -28.96 6.62 -17.17
CA GLU A 171 -28.04 7.75 -17.26
C GLU A 171 -27.32 7.94 -15.92
N THR A 172 -25.99 7.97 -15.97
CA THR A 172 -25.15 8.25 -14.80
C THR A 172 -24.49 9.60 -14.96
N GLU A 173 -24.32 10.32 -13.85
CA GLU A 173 -23.48 11.51 -13.85
C GLU A 173 -22.00 11.08 -13.92
N PRO A 174 -21.13 11.89 -14.56
CA PRO A 174 -19.70 11.67 -14.52
C PRO A 174 -19.19 11.57 -13.07
N PHE A 175 -18.18 10.73 -12.85
CA PHE A 175 -17.54 10.63 -11.55
C PHE A 175 -16.99 11.99 -11.10
N ASP A 176 -17.38 12.40 -9.89
CA ASP A 176 -17.00 13.66 -9.28
C ASP A 176 -16.47 13.38 -7.87
N LEU A 177 -15.15 13.51 -7.70
CA LEU A 177 -14.48 13.37 -6.41
C LEU A 177 -14.41 14.74 -5.73
N PRO A 178 -15.10 14.95 -4.59
CA PRO A 178 -15.05 16.23 -3.90
C PRO A 178 -13.62 16.55 -3.44
N ARG A 179 -13.12 17.71 -3.84
CA ARG A 179 -11.80 18.22 -3.44
C ARG A 179 -11.87 18.82 -2.05
N THR A 180 -10.85 18.59 -1.24
CA THR A 180 -10.78 19.15 0.11
C THR A 180 -10.21 20.57 0.06
N ILE A 181 -11.06 21.56 0.31
CA ILE A 181 -10.71 22.99 0.28
C ILE A 181 -10.27 23.48 1.66
N ILE A 182 -10.89 22.98 2.74
CA ILE A 182 -10.46 23.27 4.10
C ILE A 182 -10.30 21.97 4.85
N LYS A 183 -9.21 21.86 5.59
CA LYS A 183 -8.97 20.77 6.54
C LYS A 183 -8.44 21.38 7.83
N GLU A 184 -9.11 21.07 8.94
CA GLU A 184 -8.69 21.46 10.29
C GLU A 184 -8.40 22.97 10.43
N GLY A 185 -9.34 23.79 9.97
CA GLY A 185 -9.24 25.24 10.01
C GLY A 185 -8.21 25.86 9.04
N LYS A 186 -7.58 25.06 8.17
CA LYS A 186 -6.58 25.52 7.19
C LYS A 186 -7.07 25.33 5.77
N ILE A 187 -6.90 26.38 4.97
CA ILE A 187 -7.21 26.35 3.55
C ILE A 187 -6.12 25.56 2.81
N ASN A 188 -6.55 24.70 1.89
CA ASN A 188 -5.68 24.02 0.95
C ASN A 188 -5.49 24.88 -0.31
N TYR A 189 -4.43 25.68 -0.33
CA TYR A 189 -4.12 26.59 -1.45
C TYR A 189 -3.81 25.86 -2.76
N GLU A 190 -3.22 24.66 -2.70
CA GLU A 190 -2.92 23.87 -3.91
C GLU A 190 -4.20 23.45 -4.63
N GLU A 191 -5.22 23.01 -3.88
CA GLU A 191 -6.53 22.63 -4.43
C GLU A 191 -7.32 23.85 -4.93
N LEU A 192 -7.16 25.01 -4.30
CA LEU A 192 -7.76 26.25 -4.78
C LEU A 192 -7.20 26.71 -6.13
N GLN A 193 -5.88 26.63 -6.30
CA GLN A 193 -5.26 26.94 -7.59
C GLN A 193 -5.74 25.99 -8.69
N GLN A 194 -5.85 24.70 -8.40
CA GLN A 194 -6.37 23.72 -9.36
C GLN A 194 -7.83 23.95 -9.75
N THR A 195 -8.63 24.49 -8.83
CA THR A 195 -10.04 24.83 -9.08
C THR A 195 -10.23 26.24 -9.65
N LYS A 196 -9.14 26.98 -9.90
CA LYS A 196 -9.15 28.41 -10.32
C LYS A 196 -10.00 29.28 -9.39
N ARG A 197 -9.97 28.98 -8.09
CA ARG A 197 -10.63 29.74 -7.04
C ARG A 197 -9.56 30.40 -6.16
N ASP A 198 -9.93 31.50 -5.53
CA ASP A 198 -9.08 32.19 -4.56
C ASP A 198 -9.61 32.01 -3.14
N GLU A 199 -8.80 32.42 -2.16
CA GLU A 199 -9.18 32.41 -0.76
C GLU A 199 -10.41 33.29 -0.50
N ALA A 200 -10.54 34.42 -1.20
CA ALA A 200 -11.69 35.30 -1.08
C ALA A 200 -13.00 34.59 -1.44
N TRP A 201 -13.00 33.75 -2.48
CA TRP A 201 -14.14 32.93 -2.86
C TRP A 201 -14.57 32.00 -1.73
N VAL A 202 -13.62 31.32 -1.07
CA VAL A 202 -13.90 30.39 0.02
C VAL A 202 -14.52 31.11 1.21
N THR A 203 -13.88 32.19 1.67
CA THR A 203 -14.32 32.95 2.84
C THR A 203 -15.70 33.55 2.61
N THR A 204 -15.94 34.16 1.44
CA THR A 204 -17.25 34.70 1.06
C THR A 204 -18.32 33.62 1.02
N ARG A 205 -17.98 32.41 0.53
CA ARG A 205 -18.94 31.31 0.42
C ARG A 205 -19.29 30.74 1.79
N LEU A 206 -18.33 30.64 2.70
CA LEU A 206 -18.54 30.21 4.09
C LEU A 206 -19.38 31.21 4.88
N GLU A 207 -19.07 32.49 4.78
CA GLU A 207 -19.84 33.54 5.44
C GLU A 207 -21.29 33.56 4.94
N ARG A 208 -21.49 33.51 3.62
CA ARG A 208 -22.83 33.59 3.02
C ARG A 208 -23.70 32.37 3.30
N LEU A 209 -23.15 31.17 3.22
CA LEU A 209 -23.94 29.93 3.35
C LEU A 209 -24.03 29.41 4.79
N TYR A 210 -22.98 29.63 5.59
CA TYR A 210 -22.84 29.00 6.89
C TYR A 210 -22.56 29.99 8.02
N GLN A 211 -22.30 31.28 7.74
CA GLN A 211 -22.04 32.33 8.73
C GLN A 211 -20.90 32.00 9.71
N ILE A 212 -19.84 31.41 9.18
CA ILE A 212 -18.69 30.92 9.96
C ILE A 212 -17.38 31.34 9.33
N GLU A 213 -16.36 31.41 10.17
CA GLU A 213 -14.97 31.59 9.75
C GLU A 213 -14.30 30.25 9.46
N VAL A 214 -13.28 30.29 8.61
CA VAL A 214 -12.45 29.13 8.23
C VAL A 214 -11.94 28.37 9.45
N LYS A 215 -11.52 29.06 10.52
CA LYS A 215 -10.97 28.46 11.74
C LYS A 215 -11.92 27.47 12.44
N ASN A 216 -13.24 27.63 12.25
CA ASN A 216 -14.27 26.79 12.87
C ASN A 216 -14.61 25.56 12.01
N VAL A 217 -14.03 25.45 10.82
CA VAL A 217 -14.29 24.37 9.87
C VAL A 217 -13.31 23.22 10.09
N LEU A 218 -13.82 22.06 10.44
CA LEU A 218 -13.06 20.81 10.50
C LEU A 218 -12.74 20.31 9.08
N LEU A 219 -13.71 20.35 8.17
CA LEU A 219 -13.55 19.90 6.79
C LEU A 219 -14.51 20.67 5.87
N ALA A 220 -14.01 21.20 4.77
CA ALA A 220 -14.85 21.65 3.67
C ALA A 220 -14.45 20.97 2.37
N THR A 221 -15.43 20.39 1.67
CA THR A 221 -15.22 19.75 0.37
C THR A 221 -16.03 20.43 -0.72
N LEU A 222 -15.44 20.53 -1.91
CA LEU A 222 -16.03 21.16 -3.09
C LEU A 222 -16.10 20.13 -4.21
N ASN A 223 -17.29 19.94 -4.76
CA ASN A 223 -17.51 19.06 -5.90
C ASN A 223 -17.49 19.83 -7.23
N ALA A 224 -17.51 19.15 -8.38
CA ALA A 224 -17.49 19.76 -9.71
C ALA A 224 -18.69 20.66 -10.02
N LYS A 225 -19.77 20.57 -9.23
CA LYS A 225 -20.98 21.42 -9.33
C LYS A 225 -20.92 22.66 -8.43
N ASP A 226 -19.73 23.04 -7.95
CA ASP A 226 -19.51 24.15 -7.01
C ASP A 226 -20.32 24.02 -5.70
N ASN A 227 -20.70 22.79 -5.30
CA ASN A 227 -21.36 22.52 -4.04
C ASN A 227 -20.32 22.36 -2.93
N LEU A 228 -20.31 23.31 -1.99
CA LEU A 228 -19.45 23.31 -0.82
C LEU A 228 -20.17 22.60 0.33
N LYS A 229 -19.64 21.47 0.77
CA LYS A 229 -20.09 20.78 1.99
C LYS A 229 -19.13 21.08 3.13
N VAL A 230 -19.66 21.47 4.28
CA VAL A 230 -18.87 21.92 5.43
C VAL A 230 -19.19 21.09 6.67
N PHE A 231 -18.14 20.70 7.38
CA PHE A 231 -18.17 20.03 8.67
C PHE A 231 -17.41 20.88 9.68
N LEU A 232 -18.00 21.11 10.85
CA LEU A 232 -17.46 21.99 11.88
C LEU A 232 -16.80 21.19 13.00
N TYR A 233 -15.93 21.86 13.75
CA TYR A 233 -15.56 21.37 15.07
C TYR A 233 -16.82 21.30 15.94
N LYS A 234 -16.97 20.18 16.67
CA LYS A 234 -18.03 20.02 17.66
C LYS A 234 -17.68 20.76 18.94
#